data_AF-A0A7L2GEQ4-F1
#
_entry.id   AF-A0A7L2GEQ4-F1
#
_cell.length_a   1.000
_cell.length_b   1.000
_cell.length_c   1.000
_cell.angle_alpha   90.00
_cell.angle_beta   90.00
_cell.angle_gamma   90.00
#
_symmetry.space_group_name_H-M   'P 1'
#
loop_
_entity.id
_entity.type
_entity.pdbx_description
1 polymer ?
#
loop_
_entity_poly.entity_id
_entity_poly.type
_entity_poly.pdbx_seq_one_letter_code
_entity_poly.pdbx_strand_id
1 'polypeptide(L)'
;LARLNFIWKGFINMPSVAKFVIKAYPVSGSFEYLTEDLPDSIQVGGRISPHTVWEYVEKIKASGTKEICVVRFTPVTEEDQISYALLFAYFSSRKRYGVAANNMKQVKDLYLIPLGSSDKVPHHLVPFDGPG
;
A
#
# COMPACT_ATOMS: atom_id res chain seq x y z
N LEU A 1 -15.20 5.68 -17.77
CA LEU A 1 -14.01 5.34 -16.96
C LEU A 1 -13.66 3.89 -17.29
N ALA A 2 -12.59 3.63 -18.04
CA ALA A 2 -12.15 2.27 -18.32
C ALA A 2 -12.03 1.52 -16.99
N ARG A 3 -12.61 0.31 -16.89
CA ARG A 3 -12.45 -0.53 -15.69
C ARG A 3 -10.97 -0.86 -15.59
N LEU A 4 -10.23 -0.14 -14.75
CA LEU A 4 -8.87 -0.54 -14.37
C LEU A 4 -8.98 -1.96 -13.82
N ASN A 5 -8.27 -2.90 -14.44
CA ASN A 5 -8.18 -4.27 -13.94
C ASN A 5 -7.35 -4.26 -12.66
N PHE A 6 -7.72 -5.11 -11.70
CA PHE A 6 -6.87 -5.32 -10.54
C PHE A 6 -5.59 -6.04 -11.00
N ILE A 7 -4.46 -5.68 -10.41
CA ILE A 7 -3.15 -6.28 -10.71
C ILE A 7 -2.74 -7.32 -9.66
N TRP A 8 -3.39 -7.32 -8.49
CA TRP A 8 -3.17 -8.33 -7.47
C TRP A 8 -4.43 -8.52 -6.64
N LYS A 9 -4.65 -9.75 -6.16
CA LYS A 9 -5.70 -10.10 -5.20
C LYS A 9 -5.08 -11.02 -4.16
N GLY A 10 -5.30 -10.72 -2.89
CA GLY A 10 -4.87 -11.57 -1.80
C GLY A 10 -5.40 -11.05 -0.47
N PHE A 11 -4.68 -11.31 0.60
CA PHE A 11 -5.05 -10.91 1.95
C PHE A 11 -4.12 -9.81 2.46
N ILE A 12 -4.68 -8.88 3.23
CA ILE A 12 -3.92 -8.11 4.20
C ILE A 12 -4.25 -8.68 5.57
N ASN A 13 -3.23 -9.02 6.35
CA ASN A 13 -3.36 -9.54 7.70
C ASN A 13 -2.51 -8.72 8.66
N MET A 14 -3.15 -8.04 9.60
CA MET A 14 -2.51 -7.45 10.76
C MET A 14 -2.98 -8.20 12.01
N PRO A 15 -2.13 -9.03 12.63
CA PRO A 15 -2.50 -9.81 13.81
C PRO A 15 -3.15 -8.94 14.89
N SER A 16 -4.25 -9.44 15.45
CA SER A 16 -5.05 -8.77 16.49
C SER A 16 -5.74 -7.46 16.07
N VAL A 17 -5.70 -7.08 14.79
CA VAL A 17 -6.36 -5.87 14.28
C VAL A 17 -7.38 -6.19 13.20
N ALA A 18 -6.94 -6.78 12.07
CA ALA A 18 -7.82 -7.07 10.94
C ALA A 18 -7.19 -8.10 9.99
N LYS A 19 -8.03 -8.92 9.36
CA LYS A 19 -7.67 -9.78 8.23
C LYS A 19 -8.80 -9.77 7.21
N PHE A 20 -8.49 -9.52 5.94
CA PHE A 20 -9.49 -9.40 4.89
C PHE A 20 -8.90 -9.62 3.50
N VAL A 21 -9.76 -9.96 2.55
CA VAL A 21 -9.44 -10.07 1.13
C VAL A 21 -9.49 -8.70 0.48
N ILE A 22 -8.52 -8.41 -0.38
CA ILE A 22 -8.40 -7.12 -1.04
C ILE A 22 -7.89 -7.29 -2.48
N LYS A 23 -8.26 -6.35 -3.35
CA LYS A 23 -7.68 -6.16 -4.68
C LYS A 23 -6.80 -4.90 -4.70
N ALA A 24 -5.66 -4.97 -5.39
CA ALA A 24 -4.81 -3.83 -5.68
C ALA A 24 -5.04 -3.34 -7.12
N TYR A 25 -5.09 -2.02 -7.30
CA TYR A 25 -5.19 -1.35 -8.59
C TYR A 25 -4.03 -0.38 -8.77
N PRO A 26 -3.46 -0.27 -9.98
CA PRO A 26 -2.34 0.62 -10.26
C PRO A 26 -2.71 2.10 -10.06
N VAL A 27 -1.78 2.87 -9.48
CA VAL A 27 -1.87 4.34 -9.32
C VAL A 27 -0.72 5.04 -10.03
N SER A 28 0.53 4.72 -9.66
CA SER A 28 1.75 5.32 -10.26
C SER A 28 2.91 4.32 -10.30
N GLY A 29 3.80 4.44 -11.29
CA GLY A 29 5.02 3.64 -11.45
C GLY A 29 4.83 2.37 -12.29
N SER A 30 5.83 1.49 -12.28
CA SER A 30 5.80 0.22 -13.01
C SER A 30 5.07 -0.89 -12.23
N PHE A 31 4.32 -1.73 -12.93
CA PHE A 31 3.49 -2.80 -12.35
C PHE A 31 3.71 -4.17 -12.99
N GLU A 32 4.64 -4.28 -13.95
CA GLU A 32 4.75 -5.42 -14.87
C GLU A 32 4.86 -6.79 -14.17
N TYR A 33 5.52 -6.84 -13.00
CA TYR A 33 5.73 -8.06 -12.23
C TYR A 33 5.07 -8.06 -10.84
N LEU A 34 4.25 -7.04 -10.53
CA LEU A 34 3.76 -6.85 -9.15
C LEU A 34 2.89 -8.03 -8.65
N THR A 35 2.18 -8.72 -9.56
CA THR A 35 1.39 -9.90 -9.19
C THR A 35 2.27 -11.04 -8.66
N GLU A 36 3.46 -11.21 -9.23
CA GLU A 36 4.43 -12.25 -8.87
C GLU A 36 5.31 -11.81 -7.69
N ASP A 37 5.39 -10.51 -7.44
CA ASP A 37 6.23 -9.91 -6.40
C ASP A 37 5.51 -9.69 -5.06
N LEU A 38 4.19 -9.92 -4.98
CA LEU A 38 3.41 -9.82 -3.74
C LEU A 38 2.90 -11.18 -3.24
N PRO A 39 3.10 -11.52 -1.94
CA PRO A 39 2.65 -12.79 -1.38
C PRO A 39 1.12 -12.87 -1.36
N ASP A 40 0.55 -14.09 -1.35
CA ASP A 40 -0.91 -14.30 -1.22
C ASP A 40 -1.51 -13.61 0.01
N SER A 41 -0.73 -13.45 1.08
CA SER A 41 -1.12 -12.71 2.28
C SER A 41 0.02 -11.80 2.74
N ILE A 42 -0.18 -10.50 2.62
CA ILE A 42 0.71 -9.47 3.18
C ILE A 42 0.52 -9.45 4.71
N GLN A 43 1.58 -9.75 5.46
CA GLN A 43 1.62 -9.69 6.91
C GLN A 43 2.09 -8.30 7.35
N VAL A 44 1.23 -7.58 8.04
CA VAL A 44 1.55 -6.27 8.59
C VAL A 44 2.18 -6.46 9.97
N GLY A 45 3.51 -6.37 10.04
CA GLY A 45 4.26 -6.66 11.25
C GLY A 45 4.51 -5.45 12.16
N GLY A 46 4.21 -4.24 11.70
CA GLY A 46 4.51 -3.05 12.49
C GLY A 46 3.95 -1.74 11.97
N ARG A 47 4.43 -0.67 12.60
CA ARG A 47 4.06 0.72 12.33
C ARG A 47 5.32 1.55 12.15
N ILE A 48 5.26 2.55 11.28
CA ILE A 48 6.34 3.50 11.05
C ILE A 48 5.82 4.94 11.00
N SER A 49 6.68 5.91 11.31
CA SER A 49 6.32 7.32 11.17
C SER A 49 6.25 7.71 9.67
N PRO A 50 5.28 8.55 9.26
CA PRO A 50 5.26 9.09 7.90
C PRO A 50 6.56 9.80 7.51
N HIS A 51 7.12 10.59 8.44
CA HIS A 51 8.38 11.32 8.22
C HIS A 51 9.52 10.40 7.79
N THR A 52 9.72 9.29 8.52
CA THR A 52 10.76 8.30 8.22
C THR A 52 10.58 7.67 6.84
N VAL A 53 9.34 7.39 6.44
CA VAL A 53 9.03 6.84 5.12
C VAL A 53 9.36 7.85 4.03
N TRP A 54 8.98 9.12 4.21
CA TRP A 54 9.21 10.14 3.21
C TRP A 54 10.69 10.52 3.04
N GLU A 55 11.46 10.64 4.12
CA GLU A 55 12.91 10.81 4.04
C GLU A 55 13.59 9.64 3.31
N TYR A 56 13.07 8.43 3.50
CA TYR A 56 13.59 7.25 2.82
C TYR A 56 13.23 7.25 1.33
N VAL A 57 11.98 7.57 0.98
CA VAL A 57 11.52 7.68 -0.41
C VAL A 57 12.36 8.70 -1.19
N GLU A 58 12.70 9.85 -0.60
CA GLU A 58 13.58 10.85 -1.21
C GLU A 58 14.97 10.29 -1.51
N LYS A 59 15.58 9.57 -0.55
CA LYS A 59 16.89 8.91 -0.74
C LYS A 59 16.84 7.86 -1.84
N ILE A 60 15.75 7.08 -1.90
CA ILE A 60 15.56 6.07 -2.94
C ILE A 60 15.47 6.71 -4.32
N LYS A 61 14.64 7.75 -4.48
CA LYS A 61 14.53 8.51 -5.74
C LYS A 61 15.88 9.09 -6.16
N ALA A 62 16.62 9.69 -5.24
CA ALA A 62 17.94 10.26 -5.52
C ALA A 62 18.98 9.19 -5.93
N SER A 63 18.86 7.98 -5.41
CA SER A 63 19.79 6.89 -5.74
C SER A 63 19.61 6.34 -7.16
N GLY A 64 18.40 6.41 -7.72
CA GLY A 64 18.06 5.78 -9.00
C GLY A 64 18.21 4.25 -9.05
N THR A 65 18.42 3.58 -7.90
CA THR A 65 18.72 2.13 -7.85
C THR A 65 17.53 1.24 -7.57
N LYS A 66 16.36 1.82 -7.34
CA LYS A 66 15.10 1.11 -7.06
C LYS A 66 13.96 1.79 -7.76
N GLU A 67 12.98 0.99 -8.14
CA GLU A 67 11.70 1.47 -8.63
C GLU A 67 10.74 1.71 -7.45
N ILE A 68 9.81 2.64 -7.65
CA ILE A 68 8.73 2.92 -6.70
C ILE A 68 7.43 2.79 -7.48
N CYS A 69 6.53 1.97 -6.96
CA CYS A 69 5.16 1.88 -7.46
C CYS A 69 4.16 2.19 -6.34
N VAL A 70 2.99 2.68 -6.74
CA VAL A 70 1.87 3.02 -5.86
C VAL A 70 0.65 2.27 -6.35
N VAL A 71 -0.03 1.61 -5.43
CA VAL A 71 -1.30 0.94 -5.68
C VAL A 71 -2.36 1.42 -4.71
N ARG A 72 -3.62 1.38 -5.13
CA ARG A 72 -4.77 1.56 -4.25
C ARG A 72 -5.45 0.23 -3.99
N PHE A 73 -5.93 0.06 -2.78
CA PHE A 73 -6.60 -1.14 -2.33
C PHE A 73 -8.12 -0.98 -2.36
N THR A 74 -8.85 -2.05 -2.68
CA THR A 74 -10.32 -2.09 -2.59
C THR A 74 -10.76 -3.44 -2.03
N PRO A 75 -11.52 -3.47 -0.92
CA PRO A 75 -12.03 -4.72 -0.35
C PRO A 75 -12.99 -5.41 -1.32
N VAL A 76 -13.11 -6.73 -1.20
CA VAL A 76 -13.86 -7.55 -2.17
C VAL A 76 -15.31 -7.74 -1.76
N THR A 77 -15.59 -7.85 -0.46
CA THR A 77 -16.92 -8.07 0.11
C THR A 77 -17.27 -7.00 1.15
N GLU A 78 -18.53 -6.97 1.60
CA GLU A 78 -18.95 -6.10 2.70
C GLU A 78 -18.26 -6.44 4.03
N GLU A 79 -17.99 -7.73 4.28
CA GLU A 79 -17.22 -8.18 5.44
C GLU A 79 -15.76 -7.68 5.37
N ASP A 80 -15.14 -7.78 4.19
CA ASP A 80 -13.81 -7.23 3.96
C ASP A 80 -13.77 -5.71 4.14
N GLN A 81 -14.85 -5.01 3.76
CA GLN A 81 -14.97 -3.55 3.91
C GLN A 81 -14.97 -3.12 5.38
N ILE A 82 -15.62 -3.88 6.27
CA ILE A 82 -15.60 -3.61 7.71
C ILE A 82 -14.17 -3.71 8.25
N SER A 83 -13.49 -4.81 7.94
CA SER A 83 -12.11 -5.06 8.39
C SER A 83 -11.09 -4.09 7.77
N TYR A 84 -11.30 -3.71 6.51
CA TYR A 84 -10.54 -2.67 5.83
C TYR A 84 -10.67 -1.31 6.54
N ALA A 85 -11.91 -0.92 6.89
CA ALA A 85 -12.18 0.31 7.62
C ALA A 85 -11.55 0.30 9.03
N LEU A 86 -11.56 -0.84 9.72
CA LEU A 86 -10.87 -1.01 11.01
C LEU A 86 -9.37 -0.80 10.89
N LEU A 87 -8.73 -1.38 9.86
CA LEU A 87 -7.30 -1.21 9.64
C LEU A 87 -6.95 0.24 9.26
N PHE A 88 -7.76 0.87 8.41
CA PHE A 88 -7.63 2.29 8.07
C PHE A 88 -7.69 3.17 9.34
N ALA A 89 -8.74 2.99 10.16
CA ALA A 89 -8.93 3.75 11.40
C ALA A 89 -7.78 3.51 12.40
N TYR A 90 -7.27 2.28 12.48
CA TYR A 90 -6.15 1.93 13.34
C TYR A 90 -4.90 2.77 13.03
N PHE A 91 -4.52 2.88 11.76
CA PHE A 91 -3.34 3.63 11.33
C PHE A 91 -3.58 5.15 11.35
N SER A 92 -4.74 5.59 10.86
CA SER A 92 -5.11 7.02 10.79
C SER A 92 -5.14 7.66 12.18
N SER A 93 -5.83 7.03 13.16
CA SER A 93 -5.90 7.53 14.54
C SER A 93 -4.54 7.67 15.23
N ARG A 94 -3.56 6.86 14.80
CA ARG A 94 -2.20 6.84 15.36
C ARG A 94 -1.22 7.71 14.59
N LYS A 95 -1.63 8.26 13.43
CA LYS A 95 -0.75 8.99 12.50
C LYS A 95 0.50 8.17 12.13
N ARG A 96 0.30 6.88 11.83
CA ARG A 96 1.35 5.92 11.46
C ARG A 96 1.01 5.22 10.16
N TYR A 97 2.02 4.73 9.45
CA TYR A 97 1.86 3.83 8.31
C TYR A 97 2.10 2.38 8.75
N GLY A 98 1.49 1.44 8.04
CA GLY A 98 1.76 0.01 8.23
C GLY A 98 3.03 -0.41 7.51
N VAL A 99 3.72 -1.42 8.05
CA VAL A 99 4.93 -2.00 7.45
C VAL A 99 4.69 -3.49 7.24
N ALA A 100 4.89 -3.98 6.01
CA ALA A 100 4.86 -5.40 5.73
C ALA A 100 6.12 -6.10 6.25
N ALA A 101 5.96 -7.32 6.76
CA ALA A 101 7.02 -8.10 7.41
C ALA A 101 7.39 -9.38 6.66
N ASN A 102 6.76 -9.66 5.52
CA ASN A 102 6.97 -10.86 4.72
C ASN A 102 7.13 -10.53 3.22
N ASN A 103 7.92 -9.50 2.92
CA ASN A 103 8.16 -9.09 1.55
C ASN A 103 8.81 -10.22 0.74
N MET A 104 8.45 -10.33 -0.54
CA MET A 104 9.12 -11.23 -1.47
C MET A 104 10.45 -10.64 -1.94
N LYS A 105 11.27 -11.47 -2.62
CA LYS A 105 12.66 -11.12 -2.98
C LYS A 105 12.80 -9.79 -3.73
N GLN A 106 11.86 -9.44 -4.61
CA GLN A 106 11.92 -8.21 -5.42
C GLN A 106 11.37 -6.98 -4.68
N VAL A 107 10.54 -7.18 -3.65
CA VAL A 107 9.98 -6.08 -2.86
C VAL A 107 10.90 -5.82 -1.67
N LYS A 108 11.66 -4.73 -1.74
CA LYS A 108 12.51 -4.35 -0.61
C LYS A 108 11.69 -3.90 0.59
N ASP A 109 10.78 -2.97 0.37
CA ASP A 109 9.96 -2.33 1.39
C ASP A 109 8.52 -2.16 0.87
N LEU A 110 7.52 -2.42 1.72
CA LEU A 110 6.12 -2.18 1.42
C LEU A 110 5.45 -1.48 2.61
N TYR A 111 4.83 -0.35 2.33
CA TYR A 111 4.13 0.47 3.32
C TYR A 111 2.64 0.59 3.02
N LEU A 112 1.81 0.55 4.06
CA LEU A 112 0.37 0.82 3.99
C LEU A 112 0.09 2.24 4.49
N ILE A 113 -0.38 3.10 3.60
CA ILE A 113 -0.67 4.51 3.89
C ILE A 113 -2.19 4.68 4.04
N PRO A 114 -2.71 5.04 5.23
CA PRO A 114 -4.12 5.42 5.36
C PRO A 114 -4.31 6.82 4.77
N LEU A 115 -4.90 6.91 3.57
CA LEU A 115 -5.25 8.18 2.94
C LEU A 115 -6.76 8.39 3.01
N GLY A 116 -7.20 9.36 3.81
CA GLY A 116 -8.62 9.71 3.96
C GLY A 116 -9.17 10.41 2.72
N SER A 117 -10.49 10.35 2.51
CA SER A 117 -11.14 11.01 1.36
C SER A 117 -10.98 12.54 1.32
N SER A 118 -10.74 13.16 2.48
CA SER A 118 -10.50 14.60 2.61
C SER A 118 -9.01 14.94 2.77
N ASP A 119 -8.14 13.93 2.82
CA ASP A 119 -6.70 14.14 2.99
C ASP A 119 -6.07 14.53 1.66
N LYS A 120 -5.06 15.41 1.73
CA LYS A 120 -4.24 15.71 0.57
C LYS A 120 -3.32 14.53 0.27
N VAL A 121 -3.17 14.21 -1.02
CA VAL A 121 -2.14 13.28 -1.47
C VAL A 121 -0.76 13.81 -1.03
N PRO A 122 0.09 13.00 -0.39
CA PRO A 122 1.44 13.39 -0.04
C PRO A 122 2.23 13.85 -1.28
N HIS A 123 2.88 15.01 -1.19
CA HIS A 123 3.58 15.60 -2.33
C HIS A 123 4.69 14.70 -2.89
N HIS A 124 5.27 13.82 -2.06
CA HIS A 124 6.22 12.80 -2.45
C HIS A 124 5.69 11.80 -3.49
N LEU A 125 4.37 11.63 -3.60
CA LEU A 125 3.76 10.69 -4.54
C LEU A 125 3.37 11.33 -5.87
N VAL A 126 3.43 12.65 -6.00
CA VAL A 126 3.01 13.38 -7.21
C VAL A 126 4.21 13.99 -7.95
N PRO A 127 4.10 14.23 -9.28
CA PRO A 127 2.99 13.81 -10.15
C PRO A 127 2.92 12.28 -10.25
N PHE A 128 1.69 11.76 -10.43
CA PHE A 128 1.53 10.33 -10.73
C PHE A 128 1.99 10.05 -12.15
N ASP A 129 2.74 8.95 -12.29
CA ASP A 129 3.12 8.36 -13.57
C ASP A 129 2.30 7.08 -13.75
N GLY A 130 1.04 7.24 -14.16
CA GLY A 130 0.08 6.14 -14.21
C GLY A 130 -1.38 6.58 -14.13
N PRO A 131 -2.31 5.65 -13.84
CA PRO A 131 -3.76 5.90 -13.88
C PRO A 131 -4.31 6.90 -12.87
N GLY A 132 -3.62 7.13 -11.75
CA GLY A 132 -4.10 7.95 -10.64
C GLY A 132 -5.04 7.23 -9.68
#